data_AF-A0A2G5V1B0-F1
#
_entry.id   AF-A0A2G5V1B0-F1
#
_cell.length_a   1.000
_cell.length_b   1.000
_cell.length_c   1.000
_cell.angle_alpha   90.00
_cell.angle_beta   90.00
_cell.angle_gamma   90.00
#
_symmetry.space_group_name_H-M   'P 1'
#
loop_
_entity.id
_entity.type
_entity.pdbx_description
1 polymer ?
#
loop_
_entity_poly.entity_id
_entity_poly.type
_entity_poly.pdbx_seq_one_letter_code
_entity_poly.pdbx_strand_id
1 'polypeptide(L)'
;MRRHKSTRYSLLLALLVTSLLTISTTFASNKPTTDENGTISQTICDGEAAELSCPPGKVISIVLGNYGRFSVAVCLPDSDIVPENTICQNPKTQSILEKK
;
A
#
# COMPACT_ATOMS: atom_id res chain seq x y z
N MET A 1 -48.70 -36.10 1.84
CA MET A 1 -47.63 -35.66 2.78
C MET A 1 -46.57 -34.88 1.99
N ARG A 2 -46.19 -33.72 2.56
CA ARG A 2 -45.04 -32.81 2.34
C ARG A 2 -44.28 -32.75 1.00
N ARG A 3 -44.32 -31.52 0.44
CA ARG A 3 -43.44 -30.89 -0.54
C ARG A 3 -41.95 -31.17 -0.31
N HIS A 4 -41.25 -31.67 -1.34
CA HIS A 4 -39.78 -31.63 -1.46
C HIS A 4 -39.31 -30.56 -2.47
N LYS A 5 -39.94 -29.38 -2.44
CA LYS A 5 -39.48 -28.17 -3.14
C LYS A 5 -38.46 -27.43 -2.26
N SER A 6 -37.41 -28.14 -1.82
CA SER A 6 -36.42 -27.63 -0.85
C SER A 6 -34.97 -27.94 -1.21
N THR A 7 -34.71 -28.53 -2.39
CA THR A 7 -33.35 -28.96 -2.77
C THR A 7 -32.73 -28.09 -3.86
N ARG A 8 -33.54 -27.34 -4.64
CA ARG A 8 -33.04 -26.39 -5.66
C ARG A 8 -32.89 -24.94 -5.15
N TYR A 9 -33.62 -24.58 -4.10
CA TYR A 9 -33.43 -23.29 -3.42
C TYR A 9 -32.10 -23.23 -2.64
N SER A 10 -31.58 -24.38 -2.24
CA SER A 10 -30.34 -24.51 -1.48
C SER A 10 -29.08 -24.29 -2.31
N LEU A 11 -29.13 -24.50 -3.63
CA LEU A 11 -27.98 -24.26 -4.54
C LEU A 11 -27.93 -22.82 -5.06
N LEU A 12 -29.09 -22.18 -5.23
CA LEU A 12 -29.17 -20.79 -5.71
C LEU A 12 -28.82 -19.77 -4.60
N LEU A 13 -29.12 -20.06 -3.33
CA LEU A 13 -28.67 -19.21 -2.22
C LEU A 13 -27.18 -19.36 -1.91
N ALA A 14 -26.56 -20.52 -2.19
CA ALA A 14 -25.13 -20.71 -1.95
C ALA A 14 -24.26 -19.86 -2.91
N LEU A 15 -24.73 -19.56 -4.12
CA LEU A 15 -24.01 -18.74 -5.11
C LEU A 15 -24.10 -17.23 -4.83
N LEU A 16 -25.09 -16.77 -4.05
CA LEU A 16 -25.25 -15.35 -3.69
C LEU A 16 -24.45 -14.95 -2.45
N VAL A 17 -23.94 -15.91 -1.67
CA VAL A 17 -23.18 -15.63 -0.44
C VAL A 17 -21.66 -15.65 -0.67
N THR A 18 -21.19 -16.20 -1.79
CA THR A 18 -19.74 -16.25 -2.10
C THR A 18 -19.19 -14.93 -2.65
N SER A 19 -20.00 -13.90 -2.86
CA SER A 19 -19.58 -12.61 -3.44
C SER A 19 -19.16 -11.55 -2.41
N LEU A 20 -19.12 -11.85 -1.11
CA LEU A 20 -18.78 -10.87 -0.06
C LEU A 20 -17.61 -11.28 0.85
N LEU A 21 -16.66 -12.06 0.34
CA LEU A 21 -15.34 -12.22 0.96
C LEU A 21 -14.29 -11.57 0.06
N THR A 22 -14.43 -10.27 -0.22
CA THR A 22 -13.24 -9.48 -0.53
C THR A 22 -12.45 -9.41 0.78
N ILE A 23 -11.48 -10.31 0.92
CA ILE A 23 -10.45 -10.19 1.95
C ILE A 23 -9.75 -8.87 1.64
N SER A 24 -10.17 -7.80 2.32
CA SER A 24 -9.40 -6.56 2.36
C SER A 24 -8.13 -6.91 3.12
N THR A 25 -7.09 -7.36 2.42
CA THR A 25 -5.75 -7.42 2.98
C THR A 25 -5.40 -5.98 3.36
N THR A 26 -5.52 -5.65 4.64
CA THR A 26 -5.05 -4.38 5.16
C THR A 26 -3.53 -4.40 5.09
N PHE A 27 -2.97 -4.03 3.94
CA PHE A 27 -1.56 -3.66 3.88
C PHE A 27 -1.38 -2.52 4.89
N ALA A 28 -0.42 -2.66 5.80
CA ALA A 28 -0.03 -1.61 6.72
C ALA A 28 0.58 -0.47 5.90
N SER A 29 -0.28 0.36 5.30
CA SER A 29 0.15 1.47 4.46
C SER A 29 0.71 2.56 5.37
N ASN A 30 1.98 2.94 5.13
CA ASN A 30 2.55 4.11 5.77
C ASN A 30 1.78 5.34 5.28
N LYS A 31 0.88 5.87 6.11
CA LYS A 31 0.08 7.03 5.76
C LYS A 31 1.01 8.22 5.43
N PRO A 32 0.74 8.97 4.34
CA PRO A 32 1.45 10.20 4.07
C PRO A 32 1.36 11.18 5.26
N THR A 33 2.48 11.81 5.59
CA THR A 33 2.57 12.84 6.62
C THR A 33 2.83 14.19 5.96
N THR A 34 2.29 15.26 6.54
CA THR A 34 2.50 16.63 6.04
C THR A 34 3.17 17.47 7.13
N ASP A 35 4.23 18.20 6.78
CA ASP A 35 4.89 19.13 7.70
C ASP A 35 4.20 20.51 7.74
N GLU A 36 4.71 21.43 8.56
CA GLU A 36 4.17 22.79 8.71
C GLU A 36 4.30 23.66 7.44
N ASN A 37 5.23 23.30 6.55
CA ASN A 37 5.44 23.95 5.25
C ASN A 37 4.54 23.36 4.16
N GLY A 38 3.77 22.31 4.47
CA GLY A 38 2.92 21.61 3.52
C GLY A 38 3.66 20.56 2.67
N THR A 39 4.90 20.21 3.02
CA THR A 39 5.64 19.13 2.36
C THR A 39 4.99 17.80 2.70
N ILE A 40 4.64 17.03 1.68
CA ILE A 40 4.09 15.68 1.85
C ILE A 40 5.25 14.69 1.82
N SER A 41 5.40 13.91 2.89
CA SER A 41 6.34 12.78 2.97
C SER A 41 5.56 11.48 2.93
N GLN A 42 6.02 10.55 2.10
CA GLN A 42 5.42 9.24 1.93
C GLN A 42 6.52 8.19 1.88
N THR A 43 6.28 7.07 2.56
CA THR A 43 7.15 5.90 2.54
C THR A 43 6.42 4.78 1.84
N ILE A 44 7.03 4.24 0.78
CA ILE A 44 6.49 3.12 0.00
C ILE A 44 7.48 1.97 0.15
N CYS A 45 6.98 0.79 0.49
CA CYS A 45 7.83 -0.40 0.65
C CYS A 45 8.14 -1.05 -0.70
N ASP A 46 9.19 -1.87 -0.74
CA ASP A 46 9.62 -2.48 -1.99
C ASP A 46 8.51 -3.39 -2.57
N GLY A 47 8.28 -3.28 -3.88
CA GLY A 47 7.17 -3.97 -4.57
C GLY A 47 5.80 -3.28 -4.48
N GLU A 48 5.62 -2.27 -3.62
CA GLU A 48 4.38 -1.49 -3.58
C GLU A 48 4.34 -0.41 -4.67
N ALA A 49 3.12 -0.06 -5.12
CA ALA A 49 2.93 1.04 -6.06
C ALA A 49 3.06 2.39 -5.34
N ALA A 50 3.85 3.30 -5.91
CA ALA A 50 3.98 4.67 -5.44
C ALA A 50 2.94 5.58 -6.11
N GLU A 51 1.92 5.99 -5.35
CA GLU A 51 0.91 6.93 -5.82
C GLU A 51 1.12 8.31 -5.17
N LEU A 52 1.79 9.21 -5.90
CA LEU A 52 1.98 10.59 -5.49
C LEU A 52 0.86 11.46 -6.05
N SER A 53 0.25 12.28 -5.20
CA SER A 53 -0.81 13.21 -5.61
C SER A 53 -0.69 14.55 -4.89
N CYS A 54 -1.25 15.59 -5.50
CA CYS A 54 -1.37 16.92 -4.90
C CYS A 54 -2.82 17.40 -4.98
N PRO A 55 -3.22 18.35 -4.11
CA PRO A 55 -4.51 19.01 -4.23
C PRO A 55 -4.70 19.69 -5.59
N PRO A 56 -5.96 19.96 -6.01
CA PRO A 56 -6.23 20.64 -7.28
C PRO A 56 -5.47 21.96 -7.42
N GLY A 57 -4.90 22.20 -8.61
CA GLY A 57 -4.14 23.42 -8.92
C GLY A 57 -2.70 23.42 -8.37
N LYS A 58 -2.22 22.30 -7.82
CA LYS A 58 -0.83 22.10 -7.41
C LYS A 58 -0.14 21.07 -8.30
N VAL A 59 1.19 21.12 -8.33
CA VAL A 59 2.05 20.17 -9.04
C VAL A 59 3.03 19.53 -8.07
N ILE A 60 3.47 18.32 -8.39
CA ILE A 60 4.50 17.62 -7.62
C ILE A 60 5.84 18.32 -7.84
N SER A 61 6.55 18.60 -6.74
CA SER A 61 7.94 19.03 -6.73
C SER A 61 8.70 18.13 -5.78
N ILE A 62 9.68 17.38 -6.27
CA ILE A 62 10.45 16.44 -5.46
C ILE A 62 11.53 17.22 -4.70
N VAL A 63 11.39 17.30 -3.38
CA VAL A 63 12.38 17.97 -2.49
C VAL A 63 13.49 17.00 -2.09
N LEU A 64 13.13 15.74 -1.83
CA LEU A 64 14.03 14.67 -1.44
C LEU A 64 13.44 13.33 -1.86
N GLY A 65 14.29 12.38 -2.26
CA GLY A 65 13.88 11.01 -2.52
C GLY A 65 15.04 10.03 -2.35
N ASN A 66 14.78 8.91 -1.68
CA ASN A 66 15.70 7.80 -1.56
C ASN A 66 15.00 6.48 -1.87
N TYR A 67 15.66 5.61 -2.61
CA TYR A 67 15.30 4.20 -2.69
C TYR A 67 16.39 3.45 -1.94
N GLY A 68 16.03 2.85 -0.81
CA GLY A 68 16.98 2.28 0.14
C GLY A 68 16.37 2.16 1.53
N ARG A 69 17.21 2.26 2.57
CA ARG A 69 16.80 2.04 3.96
C ARG A 69 17.61 2.90 4.93
N PHE A 70 16.91 3.71 5.72
CA PHE A 70 17.45 4.52 6.81
C PHE A 70 16.88 4.18 8.20
N SER A 71 15.94 3.22 8.27
CA SER A 71 15.30 2.81 9.52
C SER A 71 15.12 1.30 9.56
N VAL A 72 15.38 0.72 10.74
CA VAL A 72 15.10 -0.69 11.04
C VAL A 72 13.62 -0.94 11.30
N ALA A 73 12.82 0.09 11.58
CA ALA A 73 11.41 -0.04 11.95
C ALA A 73 10.44 0.14 10.76
N VAL A 74 10.94 0.54 9.60
CA VAL A 74 10.13 0.85 8.41
C VAL A 74 10.22 -0.30 7.41
N CYS A 75 9.08 -0.69 6.82
CA CYS A 75 9.02 -1.80 5.86
C CYS A 75 9.66 -3.06 6.43
N LEU A 76 9.15 -3.50 7.58
CA LEU A 76 9.57 -4.73 8.25
C LEU A 76 9.05 -5.94 7.47
N PRO A 77 9.89 -6.94 7.20
CA PRO A 77 9.41 -8.21 6.68
C PRO A 77 8.61 -8.96 7.75
N ASP A 78 7.72 -9.87 7.33
CA ASP A 78 6.98 -10.78 8.22
C ASP A 78 7.87 -11.87 8.87
N SER A 79 9.19 -11.65 8.93
CA SER A 79 10.18 -12.59 9.45
C SER A 79 10.87 -12.04 10.69
N ASP A 80 11.37 -12.93 11.56
CA ASP A 80 12.16 -12.56 12.74
C ASP A 80 13.53 -11.94 12.41
N ILE A 81 13.93 -11.97 11.13
CA ILE A 81 15.18 -11.36 10.66
C ILE A 81 14.90 -9.91 10.26
N VAL A 82 15.38 -8.97 11.07
CA VAL A 82 15.30 -7.53 10.77
C VAL A 82 16.55 -7.12 9.97
N PRO A 83 16.40 -6.57 8.75
CA PRO A 83 17.55 -6.06 8.00
C PRO A 83 18.22 -4.88 8.72
N GLU A 84 19.50 -5.02 9.05
CA GLU A 84 20.23 -4.04 9.86
C GLU A 84 20.81 -2.85 9.07
N ASN A 85 20.97 -2.98 7.73
CA ASN A 85 21.62 -1.94 6.94
C ASN A 85 20.72 -0.69 6.81
N THR A 86 21.02 0.34 7.61
CA THR A 86 20.35 1.63 7.64
C THR A 86 21.12 2.75 6.95
N ILE A 87 22.12 2.43 6.13
CA ILE A 87 22.86 3.41 5.32
C ILE A 87 22.71 3.13 3.80
N CYS A 88 21.70 2.34 3.46
CA CYS A 88 21.41 1.99 2.07
C CYS A 88 20.73 3.16 1.37
N GLN A 89 21.40 3.69 0.35
CA GLN A 89 20.95 4.86 -0.39
C GLN A 89 21.21 4.70 -1.87
N ASN A 90 20.35 5.31 -2.69
CA ASN A 90 20.55 5.43 -4.12
C ASN A 90 20.61 6.91 -4.51
N PRO A 91 21.81 7.45 -4.86
CA PRO A 91 21.97 8.88 -5.16
C PRO A 91 21.23 9.31 -6.44
N LYS A 92 20.76 8.37 -7.27
CA LYS A 92 20.00 8.68 -8.49
C LYS A 92 18.51 8.80 -8.25
N THR A 93 17.99 8.40 -7.09
CA THR A 93 16.53 8.32 -6.87
C THR A 93 15.82 9.63 -7.16
N GLN A 94 16.30 10.75 -6.63
CA GLN A 94 15.69 12.06 -6.89
C GLN A 94 15.59 12.36 -8.40
N SER A 95 16.70 12.21 -9.13
CA SER A 95 16.73 12.47 -10.58
C SER A 95 15.84 11.54 -11.41
N ILE A 96 15.51 10.36 -10.88
CA ILE A 96 14.59 9.40 -11.52
C ILE A 96 13.16 9.85 -11.26
N LEU A 97 12.82 10.22 -10.03
CA LEU A 97 11.49 10.69 -9.64
C LEU A 97 11.10 11.99 -10.36
N GLU A 98 12.05 12.92 -10.52
CA GLU A 98 11.83 14.19 -11.24
C GLU A 98 11.53 14.01 -12.74
N LYS A 99 11.79 12.82 -13.31
CA LYS A 99 11.57 12.50 -14.73
C LYS A 99 10.32 11.67 -14.99
N LYS A 100 9.59 11.27 -13.94
CA LYS A 100 8.37 10.47 -14.04
C LYS A 100 7.14 11.35 -14.17
#